data_AF-A0A960EJ15-F1
#
_entry.id   AF-A0A960EJ15-F1
#
_cell.length_a   1.000
_cell.length_b   1.000
_cell.length_c   1.000
_cell.angle_alpha   90.00
_cell.angle_beta   90.00
_cell.angle_gamma   90.00
#
_symmetry.space_group_name_H-M   'P 1'
#
loop_
_entity.id
_entity.type
_entity.pdbx_description
1 polymer ?
#
loop_
_entity_poly.entity_id
_entity_poly.type
_entity_poly.pdbx_seq_one_letter_code
_entity_poly.pdbx_strand_id
1 'polypeptide(L)'
;MTAADRIAERIGALADELVALRRDLHAHPEPSWEEHRTTRVLRERLAAAGIDSEVAPSGTGVVATIGVGGPVVALRGDIDALRMHDTKEVPYRSTNDGVCHACG
;
A
#
# COMPACT_ATOMS: atom_id res chain seq x y z
N MET A 1 -13.09 -4.53 26.32
CA MET A 1 -12.52 -4.17 25.00
C MET A 1 -11.41 -5.16 24.66
N THR A 2 -11.65 -6.02 23.68
CA THR A 2 -10.71 -7.03 23.17
C THR A 2 -9.59 -6.39 22.36
N ALA A 3 -8.58 -7.16 21.98
CA ALA A 3 -7.57 -6.68 21.02
C ALA A 3 -8.19 -6.34 19.66
N ALA A 4 -9.17 -7.13 19.21
CA ALA A 4 -9.89 -6.90 17.96
C ALA A 4 -10.67 -5.57 18.00
N ASP A 5 -11.32 -5.26 19.12
CA ASP A 5 -12.07 -4.01 19.29
C ASP A 5 -11.14 -2.79 19.14
N ARG A 6 -9.95 -2.83 19.76
CA ARG A 6 -8.96 -1.75 19.66
C ARG A 6 -8.42 -1.58 18.24
N ILE A 7 -8.20 -2.68 17.53
CA ILE A 7 -7.76 -2.65 16.14
C ILE A 7 -8.84 -2.02 15.26
N ALA A 8 -10.10 -2.45 15.43
CA ALA A 8 -11.23 -1.92 14.66
C ALA A 8 -11.43 -0.41 14.92
N GLU A 9 -11.36 0.03 16.18
CA GLU A 9 -11.44 1.44 16.54
C GLU A 9 -10.32 2.25 15.85
N ARG A 10 -9.08 1.73 15.87
CA ARG A 10 -7.94 2.41 15.25
C ARG A 10 -8.07 2.47 13.72
N ILE A 11 -8.53 1.40 13.08
CA ILE A 11 -8.80 1.38 11.63
C ILE A 11 -9.89 2.38 11.29
N GLY A 12 -10.98 2.43 12.07
CA GLY A 12 -12.06 3.38 11.87
C GLY A 12 -11.58 4.82 11.94
N ALA A 13 -10.71 5.15 12.90
CA ALA A 13 -10.11 6.48 13.02
C ALA A 13 -9.20 6.86 11.84
N LEU A 14 -8.69 5.89 11.08
CA LEU A 14 -7.82 6.09 9.91
C LEU A 14 -8.55 5.92 8.57
N ALA A 15 -9.86 5.67 8.57
CA ALA A 15 -10.59 5.24 7.38
C ALA A 15 -10.44 6.21 6.19
N ASP A 16 -10.59 7.51 6.42
CA ASP A 16 -10.47 8.52 5.35
C ASP A 16 -9.06 8.58 4.77
N GLU A 17 -8.03 8.47 5.60
CA GLU A 17 -6.63 8.44 5.18
C GLU A 17 -6.33 7.18 4.36
N LEU A 18 -6.79 6.02 4.81
CA LEU A 18 -6.60 4.74 4.12
C LEU A 18 -7.32 4.72 2.76
N VAL A 19 -8.53 5.28 2.70
CA VAL A 19 -9.28 5.44 1.44
C VAL A 19 -8.56 6.40 0.49
N ALA A 20 -8.03 7.52 1.00
CA ALA A 20 -7.26 8.46 0.20
C ALA A 20 -5.99 7.80 -0.36
N LEU A 21 -5.23 7.06 0.46
CA LEU A 21 -4.07 6.29 0.03
C LEU A 21 -4.44 5.29 -1.08
N ARG A 22 -5.49 4.48 -0.87
CA ARG A 22 -5.95 3.51 -1.87
C ARG A 22 -6.33 4.16 -3.20
N ARG A 23 -6.96 5.33 -3.15
CA ARG A 23 -7.33 6.11 -4.36
C ARG A 23 -6.11 6.70 -5.05
N ASP A 24 -5.12 7.18 -4.30
CA ASP A 24 -3.86 7.68 -4.85
C ASP A 24 -3.08 6.57 -5.58
N LEU A 25 -2.94 5.40 -4.95
CA LEU A 25 -2.26 4.25 -5.55
C LEU A 25 -2.97 3.79 -6.83
N HIS A 26 -4.31 3.72 -6.80
CA HIS A 26 -5.12 3.38 -7.97
C HIS A 26 -4.92 4.37 -9.13
N ALA A 27 -4.89 5.66 -8.83
CA ALA A 27 -4.76 6.70 -9.84
C ALA A 27 -3.35 6.73 -10.48
N HIS A 28 -2.32 6.25 -9.78
CA HIS A 28 -0.93 6.25 -10.25
C HIS A 28 -0.32 4.84 -10.24
N PRO A 29 -0.88 3.90 -11.02
CA PRO A 29 -0.47 2.51 -10.99
C PRO A 29 0.88 2.32 -11.69
N GLU A 30 1.70 1.41 -11.18
CA GLU A 30 3.00 1.05 -11.75
C GLU A 30 3.05 -0.47 -12.04
N PRO A 31 3.50 -0.90 -13.22
CA PRO A 31 3.62 -2.33 -13.55
C PRO A 31 4.60 -3.07 -12.64
N SER A 32 4.52 -4.41 -12.68
CA SER A 32 5.47 -5.27 -11.97
C SER A 32 6.93 -4.89 -12.28
N TRP A 33 7.74 -4.78 -11.24
CA TRP A 33 9.16 -4.37 -11.26
C TRP A 33 9.44 -2.91 -11.61
N GLU A 34 8.41 -2.06 -11.68
CA GLU A 34 8.53 -0.62 -11.97
C GLU A 34 7.92 0.25 -10.84
N GLU A 35 7.62 -0.32 -9.67
CA GLU A 35 6.80 0.26 -8.60
C GLU A 35 7.52 1.30 -7.72
N HIS A 36 8.31 2.19 -8.32
CA HIS A 36 9.19 3.13 -7.61
C HIS A 36 8.41 4.20 -6.82
N ARG A 37 7.37 4.79 -7.41
CA ARG A 37 6.50 5.78 -6.73
C ARG A 37 5.74 5.10 -5.61
N THR A 38 5.18 3.93 -5.87
CA THR A 38 4.40 3.13 -4.93
C THR A 38 5.25 2.75 -3.72
N THR A 39 6.47 2.26 -3.95
CA THR A 39 7.47 2.00 -2.91
C THR A 39 7.71 3.24 -2.05
N ARG A 40 7.96 4.39 -2.68
CA ARG A 40 8.23 5.65 -1.97
C ARG A 40 7.04 6.06 -1.09
N VAL A 41 5.82 6.03 -1.63
CA VAL A 41 4.59 6.38 -0.89
C VAL A 41 4.40 5.47 0.32
N LEU A 42 4.59 4.16 0.16
CA LEU A 42 4.47 3.19 1.27
C LEU A 42 5.51 3.47 2.37
N ARG A 43 6.75 3.77 1.99
CA ARG A 43 7.81 4.10 2.96
C ARG A 43 7.53 5.41 3.70
N GLU A 44 7.08 6.45 3.00
CA GLU A 44 6.67 7.72 3.62
C GLU A 44 5.56 7.50 4.65
N ARG A 45 4.60 6.64 4.33
CA ARG A 45 3.46 6.35 5.20
C ARG A 45 3.84 5.50 6.41
N LEU A 46 4.75 4.54 6.26
CA LEU A 46 5.34 3.78 7.36
C LEU A 46 6.16 4.69 8.28
N ALA A 47 7.03 5.54 7.71
CA ALA A 47 7.86 6.47 8.47
C ALA A 47 7.00 7.46 9.27
N ALA A 48 5.93 7.99 8.68
CA ALA A 48 5.00 8.88 9.37
C ALA A 48 4.12 8.16 10.41
N ALA A 49 4.11 6.82 10.43
CA ALA A 49 3.54 6.01 11.50
C ALA A 49 4.59 5.62 12.57
N GLY A 50 5.83 6.09 12.44
CA GLY A 50 6.95 5.74 13.33
C GLY A 50 7.49 4.33 13.09
N ILE A 51 7.28 3.77 11.90
CA ILE A 51 7.73 2.43 11.53
C ILE A 51 8.90 2.54 10.56
N ASP A 52 10.05 2.03 10.96
CA ASP A 52 11.21 1.92 10.09
C ASP A 52 10.99 0.85 9.02
N SER A 53 11.43 1.16 7.80
CA SER A 53 11.26 0.27 6.65
C SER A 53 12.41 0.37 5.66
N GLU A 54 12.72 -0.77 5.05
CA GLU A 54 13.77 -0.96 4.07
C GLU A 54 13.17 -1.24 2.70
N VAL A 55 13.85 -0.79 1.64
CA VAL A 55 13.52 -1.18 0.27
C VAL A 55 14.06 -2.59 0.06
N ALA A 56 13.23 -3.49 -0.46
CA ALA A 56 13.62 -4.85 -0.75
C ALA A 56 14.77 -4.89 -1.79
N PRO A 57 15.60 -5.94 -1.84
CA PRO A 57 16.69 -6.06 -2.81
C PRO A 57 16.25 -5.94 -4.28
N SER A 58 14.98 -6.18 -4.60
CA SER A 58 14.40 -5.95 -5.92
C SER A 58 14.36 -4.48 -6.35
N GLY A 59 14.49 -3.54 -5.41
CA GLY A 59 14.39 -2.10 -5.65
C GLY A 59 12.97 -1.54 -5.61
N THR A 60 11.94 -2.40 -5.58
CA THR A 60 10.52 -1.98 -5.63
C THR A 60 9.65 -2.59 -4.51
N GLY A 61 10.19 -3.46 -3.66
CA GLY A 61 9.47 -3.93 -2.48
C GLY A 61 9.72 -3.06 -1.25
N VAL A 62 8.85 -3.15 -0.24
CA VAL A 62 9.08 -2.55 1.08
C VAL A 62 8.95 -3.63 2.14
N VAL A 63 9.90 -3.68 3.07
CA VAL A 63 9.89 -4.59 4.22
C VAL A 63 9.98 -3.76 5.50
N ALA A 64 9.09 -4.04 6.46
CA ALA A 64 9.10 -3.42 7.78
C ALA A 64 9.03 -4.50 8.85
N THR A 65 9.87 -4.37 9.88
CA THR A 65 9.91 -5.28 11.03
C THR A 65 9.51 -4.50 12.27
N ILE A 66 8.50 -4.99 12.99
CA ILE A 66 7.96 -4.32 14.18
C ILE A 66 8.25 -5.18 15.41
N GLY A 67 8.99 -4.61 16.37
CA GLY A 67 9.35 -5.28 17.62
C GLY A 67 10.54 -6.24 17.49
N VAL A 68 10.83 -6.94 18.59
CA VAL A 68 11.91 -7.93 18.70
C VAL A 68 11.41 -9.16 19.45
N GLY A 69 11.95 -10.33 19.15
CA GLY A 69 11.55 -11.61 19.78
C GLY A 69 10.49 -12.39 19.00
N GLY A 70 9.75 -13.27 19.67
CA GLY A 70 8.76 -14.14 19.03
C GLY A 70 7.50 -14.35 19.89
N PRO A 71 6.43 -14.92 19.31
CA PRO A 71 6.34 -15.45 17.95
C PRO A 71 6.35 -14.34 16.88
N VAL A 72 6.87 -14.67 15.69
CA VAL A 72 6.92 -13.77 14.53
C VAL A 72 5.74 -14.05 13.61
N VAL A 73 5.05 -12.99 13.16
CA VAL A 73 3.95 -13.06 12.19
C VAL A 73 4.31 -12.19 10.98
N ALA A 74 4.18 -12.74 9.78
CA ALA A 74 4.39 -12.02 8.53
C ALA A 74 3.06 -11.62 7.90
N LEU A 75 2.93 -10.36 7.52
CA LEU A 75 1.83 -9.84 6.70
C LEU A 75 2.40 -9.42 5.34
N ARG A 76 1.72 -9.78 4.25
CA ARG A 76 2.18 -9.54 2.88
C ARG A 76 1.04 -9.03 2.03
N GLY A 77 1.29 -7.96 1.28
CA GLY A 77 0.40 -7.41 0.26
C GLY A 77 1.17 -7.10 -1.01
N ASP A 78 0.57 -7.43 -2.15
CA ASP A 78 1.12 -7.07 -3.47
C ASP A 78 0.78 -5.64 -3.83
N ILE A 79 1.64 -5.01 -4.60
CA ILE A 79 1.61 -3.56 -4.87
C ILE A 79 1.67 -3.23 -6.36
N ASP A 80 1.82 -4.23 -7.22
CA ASP A 80 1.98 -4.02 -8.66
C ASP A 80 0.63 -3.89 -9.37
N ALA A 81 0.66 -3.16 -10.48
CA ALA A 81 -0.47 -3.00 -11.37
C ALA A 81 -0.32 -3.85 -12.64
N LEU A 82 -1.41 -3.94 -13.40
CA LEU A 82 -1.47 -4.70 -14.65
C LEU A 82 -1.39 -3.77 -15.86
N ARG A 83 -0.77 -4.26 -16.94
CA ARG A 83 -0.73 -3.58 -18.25
C ARG A 83 -2.05 -3.75 -19.00
N MET A 84 -3.05 -2.97 -18.60
CA MET A 84 -4.35 -2.88 -19.26
C MET A 84 -5.02 -1.53 -18.96
N HIS A 85 -5.96 -1.11 -19.80
CA HIS A 85 -6.70 0.13 -19.56
C HIS A 85 -7.62 0.02 -18.34
N ASP A 86 -7.70 1.11 -17.57
CA ASP A 86 -8.69 1.25 -16.50
C ASP A 86 -10.07 1.54 -17.10
N THR A 87 -11.02 0.65 -16.86
CA THR A 87 -12.40 0.76 -17.36
C THR A 87 -13.34 1.45 -16.37
N LYS A 88 -12.83 1.94 -15.23
CA LYS A 88 -13.66 2.59 -14.20
C LYS A 88 -14.02 4.02 -14.59
N GLU A 89 -15.28 4.38 -14.36
CA GLU A 89 -15.77 5.76 -14.44
C GLU A 89 -15.83 6.38 -13.04
N VAL A 90 -14.66 6.68 -12.46
CA VAL A 90 -14.53 7.22 -11.10
C VAL A 90 -13.46 8.32 -11.04
N PRO A 91 -13.52 9.27 -10.08
CA PRO A 91 -12.56 10.37 -10.00
C PRO A 91 -11.11 9.95 -9.75
N TYR A 92 -10.89 8.73 -9.25
CA TYR A 92 -9.57 8.16 -8.96
C TYR A 92 -9.15 7.11 -9.99
N ARG A 93 -9.74 7.12 -11.20
CA ARG A 93 -9.30 6.26 -12.32
C ARG A 93 -7.80 6.46 -12.57
N SER A 94 -7.14 5.41 -13.04
CA SER A 94 -5.75 5.50 -13.50
C SER A 94 -5.54 6.69 -14.44
N THR A 95 -4.50 7.48 -14.16
CA THR A 95 -3.99 8.53 -15.04
C THR A 95 -2.89 8.02 -15.97
N ASN A 96 -2.43 6.78 -15.78
CA ASN A 96 -1.42 6.13 -16.60
C ASN A 96 -2.11 5.27 -17.66
N ASP A 97 -2.09 5.71 -18.92
CA ASP A 97 -2.79 4.97 -19.98
C ASP A 97 -2.21 3.57 -20.17
N GLY A 98 -3.11 2.59 -20.34
CA GLY A 98 -2.74 1.18 -20.47
C GLY A 98 -2.19 0.52 -19.20
N VAL A 99 -2.28 1.15 -18.03
CA VAL A 99 -1.90 0.54 -16.73
C VAL A 99 -3.00 0.77 -15.69
N CYS A 100 -3.38 -0.27 -14.93
CA CYS A 100 -4.35 -0.12 -13.84
C CYS A 100 -4.21 -1.17 -12.72
N HIS A 101 -4.61 -0.79 -11.50
CA HIS A 101 -4.83 -1.74 -10.41
C HIS A 101 -6.16 -2.48 -10.62
N ALA A 102 -6.08 -3.67 -11.25
CA ALA A 102 -7.24 -4.52 -11.56
C ALA A 102 -7.31 -5.83 -10.75
N CYS A 103 -6.34 -6.10 -9.87
CA CYS A 103 -6.32 -7.26 -8.97
C CYS A 103 -6.54 -6.87 -7.48
N GLY A 104 -6.73 -5.58 -7.21
CA GLY A 104 -6.90 -4.97 -5.89
C GLY A 104 -6.90 -3.46 -5.99
#